data_AF-A0A7C2W819-F1
#
_entry.id   AF-A0A7C2W819-F1
#
_cell.length_a   1.000
_cell.length_b   1.000
_cell.length_c   1.000
_cell.angle_alpha   90.00
_cell.angle_beta   90.00
_cell.angle_gamma   90.00
#
_symmetry.space_group_name_H-M   'P 1'
#
loop_
_entity.id
_entity.type
_entity.pdbx_description
1 polymer ?
#
loop_
_entity_poly.entity_id
_entity_poly.type
_entity_poly.pdbx_seq_one_letter_code
_entity_poly.pdbx_strand_id
1 'polypeptide(L)'
;SDLSLPGETEGSEPEDEGDERRRLILDTARKWASRLALEVERSIQAFLSGMIGETRISPSKLLLCGGGARLRGLEGYLRERLNIDVVRWNPMGAIPGGEKVAEADGDLFALPVGLARMAIDGVKLASLIPPEERERRERKRFLTKAISYAAAVVLGIALLGTGLTLWDNHVDGMLADINSQLLKMQKTSQQSRSMLLKNLAMLDLMKPKVSPLDVLRELSLMFPDRTKIAFTNLQIDKNGKVTISVEASSHDAISEAIRKIDRSLLFEDVKQGQIASVEKNKRPILQVQISFKISPKANEIIAGSSGAGESQVAEAGR
;
A
#
# COMPACT_ATOMS: atom_id res chain seq x y z
N SER A 1 70.66 38.18 -62.44
CA SER A 1 70.38 37.63 -63.78
C SER A 1 69.39 36.52 -63.58
N ASP A 2 68.12 36.85 -63.78
CA ASP A 2 66.96 36.13 -63.28
C ASP A 2 66.75 34.77 -63.92
N LEU A 3 66.44 33.79 -63.07
CA LEU A 3 65.78 32.55 -63.43
C LEU A 3 64.38 32.86 -63.94
N SER A 4 64.07 32.41 -65.15
CA SER A 4 62.70 32.35 -65.68
C SER A 4 62.36 30.89 -66.00
N LEU A 5 61.44 30.32 -65.24
CA LEU A 5 60.47 29.32 -65.72
C LEU A 5 59.14 30.08 -65.82
N PRO A 6 58.31 29.91 -66.85
CA PRO A 6 57.56 28.67 -67.01
C PRO A 6 57.22 28.29 -68.46
N GLY A 7 57.18 26.99 -68.74
CA GLY A 7 56.51 26.44 -69.91
C GLY A 7 55.55 25.36 -69.41
N GLU A 8 54.30 25.73 -69.19
CA GLU A 8 53.19 24.81 -69.01
C GLU A 8 53.08 23.92 -70.26
N THR A 9 53.34 22.62 -70.11
CA THR A 9 52.83 21.61 -71.02
C THR A 9 51.54 21.07 -70.44
N GLU A 10 50.44 21.79 -70.67
CA GLU A 10 49.13 21.17 -70.85
C GLU A 10 49.10 20.45 -72.20
N GLY A 11 48.46 19.29 -72.26
CA GLY A 11 47.81 18.82 -73.48
C GLY A 11 48.54 17.72 -74.26
N SER A 12 48.14 16.48 -73.98
CA SER A 12 47.64 15.45 -74.91
C SER A 12 48.29 14.09 -74.65
N GLU A 13 47.66 13.26 -73.81
CA GLU A 13 47.74 11.82 -74.04
C GLU A 13 47.23 11.58 -75.49
N PRO A 14 47.92 10.80 -76.33
CA PRO A 14 47.51 10.60 -77.71
C PRO A 14 46.13 9.92 -77.72
N GLU A 15 45.11 10.61 -78.26
CA GLU A 15 43.71 10.15 -78.34
C GLU A 15 43.59 8.73 -78.94
N ASP A 16 44.55 8.33 -79.76
CA ASP A 16 44.63 7.02 -80.43
C ASP A 16 44.84 5.84 -79.46
N GLU A 17 45.60 6.02 -78.37
CA GLU A 17 45.88 4.94 -77.41
C GLU A 17 44.67 4.64 -76.51
N GLY A 18 43.87 5.67 -76.20
CA GLY A 18 42.62 5.54 -75.45
C GLY A 18 41.54 4.79 -76.25
N ASP A 19 41.46 5.06 -77.54
CA ASP A 19 40.51 4.41 -78.45
C ASP A 19 40.86 2.95 -78.74
N GLU A 20 42.15 2.64 -78.91
CA GLU A 20 42.61 1.26 -79.09
C GLU A 20 42.35 0.41 -77.84
N ARG A 21 42.67 0.94 -76.64
CA ARG A 21 42.36 0.28 -75.35
C ARG A 21 40.87 0.05 -75.19
N ARG A 22 40.04 1.04 -75.53
CA ARG A 22 38.57 0.91 -75.47
C ARG A 22 38.06 -0.18 -76.42
N ARG A 23 38.58 -0.25 -77.64
CA ARG A 23 38.25 -1.32 -78.61
C ARG A 23 38.63 -2.69 -78.09
N LEU A 24 39.82 -2.84 -77.52
CA LEU A 24 40.29 -4.11 -76.95
C LEU A 24 39.40 -4.57 -75.79
N ILE A 25 39.02 -3.66 -74.90
CA ILE A 25 38.11 -3.96 -73.77
C ILE A 25 36.75 -4.42 -74.29
N LEU A 26 36.18 -3.71 -75.28
CA LEU A 26 34.88 -4.06 -75.84
C LEU A 26 34.91 -5.40 -76.59
N ASP A 27 35.97 -5.69 -77.35
CA ASP A 27 36.15 -6.98 -78.02
C ASP A 27 36.27 -8.13 -77.01
N THR A 28 37.05 -7.92 -75.95
CA THR A 28 37.20 -8.90 -74.86
C THR A 28 35.89 -9.14 -74.13
N ALA A 29 35.15 -8.07 -73.80
CA ALA A 29 33.84 -8.15 -73.17
C ALA A 29 32.81 -8.87 -74.05
N ARG A 30 32.81 -8.61 -75.37
CA ARG A 30 31.97 -9.33 -76.33
C ARG A 30 32.32 -10.81 -76.40
N LYS A 31 33.61 -11.16 -76.52
CA LYS A 31 34.06 -12.56 -76.52
C LYS A 31 33.63 -13.30 -75.26
N TRP A 32 33.76 -12.65 -74.10
CA TRP A 32 33.29 -13.19 -72.83
C TRP A 32 31.77 -13.38 -72.81
N ALA A 33 31.00 -12.36 -73.22
CA ALA A 33 29.53 -12.41 -73.25
C ALA A 33 29.01 -13.51 -74.20
N SER A 34 29.65 -13.71 -75.35
CA SER A 34 29.34 -14.80 -76.28
C SER A 34 29.58 -16.17 -75.67
N ARG A 35 30.69 -16.36 -74.94
CA ARG A 35 30.97 -17.61 -74.22
C ARG A 35 29.94 -17.86 -73.12
N LEU A 36 29.58 -16.83 -72.37
CA LEU A 36 28.54 -16.91 -71.35
C LEU A 36 27.19 -17.30 -71.95
N ALA A 37 26.78 -16.65 -73.05
CA ALA A 37 25.51 -16.94 -73.72
C ALA A 37 25.44 -18.40 -74.18
N LEU A 38 26.53 -18.93 -74.76
CA LEU A 38 26.62 -20.33 -75.16
C LEU A 38 26.50 -21.28 -73.96
N GLU A 39 27.13 -20.94 -72.83
CA GLU A 39 27.09 -21.78 -71.64
C GLU A 39 25.71 -21.76 -70.95
N VAL A 40 25.04 -20.60 -70.96
CA VAL A 40 23.65 -20.47 -70.51
C VAL A 40 22.72 -21.27 -71.41
N GLU A 41 22.88 -21.19 -72.73
CA GLU A 41 22.11 -21.97 -73.69
C GLU A 41 22.27 -23.48 -73.45
N ARG A 42 23.52 -23.94 -73.28
CA ARG A 42 23.83 -25.35 -72.95
C ARG A 42 23.21 -25.77 -71.63
N SER A 43 23.26 -24.92 -70.61
CA SER A 43 22.67 -25.19 -69.30
C SER A 43 21.15 -25.31 -69.38
N ILE A 44 20.51 -24.43 -70.16
CA ILE A 44 19.07 -24.50 -70.44
C ILE A 44 18.74 -25.80 -71.18
N GLN A 45 19.47 -26.14 -72.23
CA GLN A 45 19.25 -27.38 -72.99
C GLN A 45 19.44 -28.64 -72.12
N ALA A 46 20.45 -28.65 -71.25
CA ALA A 46 20.69 -29.75 -70.31
C ALA A 46 19.54 -29.88 -69.30
N PHE A 47 19.06 -28.76 -68.74
CA PHE A 47 17.90 -28.73 -67.86
C PHE A 47 16.64 -29.24 -68.58
N LEU A 48 16.38 -28.78 -69.80
CA LEU A 48 15.25 -29.22 -70.61
C LEU A 48 15.32 -30.71 -70.98
N SER A 49 16.51 -31.23 -71.25
CA SER A 49 16.73 -32.64 -71.63
C SER A 49 16.59 -33.58 -70.45
N GLY A 50 16.84 -33.11 -69.23
CA GLY A 50 16.62 -33.87 -67.99
C GLY A 50 15.14 -33.96 -67.57
N MET A 51 14.26 -33.14 -68.15
CA MET A 51 12.83 -33.20 -67.89
C MET A 51 12.15 -34.26 -68.77
N ILE A 52 11.46 -35.22 -68.14
CA ILE A 52 10.71 -36.29 -68.81
C ILE A 52 9.20 -35.97 -68.76
N GLY A 53 8.46 -36.22 -69.84
CA GLY A 53 6.99 -36.13 -69.88
C GLY A 53 6.41 -34.74 -70.22
N GLU A 54 5.14 -34.51 -69.86
CA GLU A 54 4.37 -33.27 -70.11
C GLU A 54 4.90 -32.04 -69.35
N THR A 55 5.89 -32.22 -68.48
CA THR A 55 6.55 -31.18 -67.67
C THR A 55 7.61 -30.37 -68.41
N ARG A 56 7.69 -30.46 -69.75
CA ARG A 56 8.68 -29.71 -70.55
C ARG A 56 8.31 -28.23 -70.60
N ILE A 57 8.75 -27.49 -69.59
CA ILE A 57 8.54 -26.05 -69.46
C ILE A 57 9.76 -25.32 -70.04
N SER A 58 9.57 -24.51 -71.08
CA SER A 58 10.61 -23.57 -71.52
C SER A 58 10.69 -22.38 -70.56
N PRO A 59 11.90 -21.94 -70.17
CA PRO A 59 12.06 -20.75 -69.34
C PRO A 59 11.59 -19.51 -70.11
N SER A 60 10.63 -18.78 -69.54
CA SER A 60 10.14 -17.51 -70.10
C SER A 60 10.95 -16.30 -69.64
N LYS A 61 11.71 -16.44 -68.55
CA LYS A 61 12.48 -15.37 -67.92
C LYS A 61 13.82 -15.87 -67.38
N LEU A 62 14.87 -15.08 -67.59
CA LEU A 62 16.21 -15.27 -67.04
C LEU A 62 16.51 -14.14 -66.05
N LEU A 63 16.73 -14.50 -64.79
CA LEU A 63 17.05 -13.53 -63.74
C LEU A 63 18.57 -13.50 -63.53
N LEU A 64 19.19 -12.35 -63.80
CA LEU A 64 20.63 -12.17 -63.59
C LEU A 64 20.90 -11.68 -62.16
N CYS A 65 21.82 -12.34 -61.47
CA CYS A 65 22.25 -11.98 -60.11
C CYS A 65 23.79 -12.01 -59.99
N GLY A 66 24.31 -11.41 -58.91
CA GLY A 66 25.74 -11.31 -58.65
C GLY A 66 26.45 -10.22 -59.47
N GLY A 67 27.76 -10.04 -59.22
CA GLY A 67 28.52 -8.91 -59.78
C GLY A 67 28.62 -8.90 -61.32
N GLY A 68 28.60 -10.07 -61.95
CA GLY A 68 28.62 -10.19 -63.41
C GLY A 68 27.38 -9.63 -64.11
N ALA A 69 26.24 -9.57 -63.41
CA ALA A 69 25.00 -9.00 -63.93
C ALA A 69 25.08 -7.49 -64.19
N ARG A 70 26.09 -6.80 -63.64
CA ARG A 70 26.29 -5.35 -63.80
C ARG A 70 26.97 -4.95 -65.10
N LEU A 71 27.44 -5.91 -65.90
CA LEU A 71 28.07 -5.58 -67.17
C LEU A 71 27.06 -4.87 -68.09
N ARG A 72 27.39 -3.62 -68.45
CA ARG A 72 26.51 -2.78 -69.27
C ARG A 72 26.22 -3.46 -70.61
N GLY A 73 24.95 -3.53 -70.99
CA GLY A 73 24.50 -4.15 -72.23
C GLY A 73 24.40 -5.68 -72.20
N LEU A 74 24.82 -6.34 -71.12
CA LEU A 74 24.74 -7.81 -71.01
C LEU A 74 23.29 -8.31 -71.07
N GLU A 75 22.38 -7.63 -70.38
CA GLU A 75 20.95 -7.98 -70.39
C GLU A 75 20.36 -7.94 -71.79
N GLY A 76 20.61 -6.87 -72.54
CA GLY A 76 20.17 -6.72 -73.93
C GLY A 76 20.77 -7.79 -74.83
N TYR A 77 22.08 -8.00 -74.73
CA TYR A 77 22.79 -9.03 -75.50
C TYR A 77 22.24 -10.43 -75.27
N LEU A 78 22.02 -10.82 -74.01
CA LEU A 78 21.46 -12.13 -73.68
C LEU A 78 19.99 -12.25 -74.11
N ARG A 79 19.19 -11.19 -73.98
CA ARG A 79 17.80 -11.16 -74.44
C ARG A 79 17.70 -11.39 -75.94
N GLU A 80 18.52 -10.70 -76.72
CA GLU A 80 18.59 -10.87 -78.18
C GLU A 80 19.09 -12.28 -78.56
N ARG A 81 20.14 -12.76 -77.90
CA ARG A 81 20.79 -14.03 -78.25
C ARG A 81 19.95 -15.25 -77.87
N LEU A 82 19.28 -15.22 -76.72
CA LEU A 82 18.54 -16.36 -76.18
C LEU A 82 17.03 -16.30 -76.49
N ASN A 83 16.52 -15.14 -76.94
CA ASN A 83 15.09 -14.90 -77.16
C ASN A 83 14.24 -15.20 -75.90
N ILE A 84 14.76 -14.86 -74.72
CA ILE A 84 14.13 -15.01 -73.41
C ILE A 84 14.13 -13.64 -72.73
N ASP A 85 13.11 -13.32 -71.93
CA ASP A 85 13.11 -12.08 -71.15
C ASP A 85 14.22 -12.13 -70.09
N VAL A 86 15.26 -11.30 -70.24
CA VAL A 86 16.38 -11.24 -69.30
C VAL A 86 16.21 -10.02 -68.42
N VAL A 87 16.27 -10.17 -67.10
CA VAL A 87 16.12 -9.05 -66.16
C VAL A 87 17.19 -9.15 -65.09
N ARG A 88 17.88 -8.04 -64.79
CA ARG A 88 18.71 -7.95 -63.59
C ARG A 88 17.83 -8.01 -62.33
N TRP A 89 18.00 -9.05 -61.54
CA TRP A 89 17.22 -9.25 -60.34
C TRP A 89 17.80 -8.49 -59.15
N ASN A 90 16.94 -7.71 -58.48
CA ASN A 90 17.27 -6.96 -57.28
C ASN A 90 16.31 -7.34 -56.14
N PRO A 91 16.68 -8.29 -55.26
CA PRO A 91 15.85 -8.68 -54.12
C PRO A 91 15.65 -7.55 -53.09
N MET A 92 16.60 -6.62 -52.96
CA MET A 92 16.55 -5.59 -51.92
C MET A 92 15.46 -4.54 -52.19
N GLY A 93 15.09 -4.31 -53.44
CA GLY A 93 14.03 -3.36 -53.80
C GLY A 93 12.64 -3.75 -53.30
N ALA A 94 12.43 -5.01 -52.92
CA ALA A 94 11.16 -5.49 -52.37
C ALA A 94 11.13 -5.49 -50.82
N ILE A 95 12.24 -5.14 -50.16
CA ILE A 95 12.38 -5.19 -48.70
C ILE A 95 12.20 -3.77 -48.13
N PRO A 96 11.23 -3.54 -47.23
CA PRO A 96 11.08 -2.24 -46.56
C PRO A 96 12.37 -1.82 -45.84
N GLY A 97 12.85 -0.60 -46.11
CA GLY A 97 14.12 -0.10 -45.55
C GLY A 97 15.37 -0.59 -46.30
N GLY A 98 15.20 -1.36 -47.38
CA GLY A 98 16.28 -1.88 -48.22
C GLY A 98 16.68 -0.95 -49.37
N GLU A 99 16.07 0.22 -49.50
CA GLU A 99 16.14 1.07 -50.71
C GLU A 99 17.58 1.53 -51.00
N LYS A 100 18.31 1.97 -49.97
CA LYS A 100 19.72 2.40 -50.12
C LYS A 100 20.63 1.27 -50.58
N VAL A 101 20.37 0.05 -50.11
CA VAL A 101 21.15 -1.13 -50.50
C VAL A 101 20.71 -1.61 -51.88
N ALA A 102 19.43 -1.47 -52.22
CA ALA A 102 18.90 -1.80 -53.53
C ALA A 102 19.50 -0.92 -54.64
N GLU A 103 19.70 0.37 -54.39
CA GLU A 103 20.29 1.32 -55.35
C GLU A 103 21.76 1.02 -55.64
N ALA A 104 22.55 0.73 -54.60
CA ALA A 104 23.97 0.49 -54.73
C ALA A 104 24.30 -0.95 -55.16
N ASP A 105 23.75 -1.93 -54.42
CA ASP A 105 24.28 -3.29 -54.44
C ASP A 105 23.26 -4.44 -54.40
N GLY A 106 21.98 -4.16 -54.64
CA GLY A 106 20.91 -5.12 -54.38
C GLY A 106 21.01 -6.47 -55.09
N ASP A 107 21.61 -6.52 -56.29
CA ASP A 107 21.85 -7.73 -57.09
C ASP A 107 22.86 -8.71 -56.47
N LEU A 108 23.71 -8.25 -55.55
CA LEU A 108 24.66 -9.08 -54.80
C LEU A 108 23.99 -9.83 -53.63
N PHE A 109 22.84 -9.35 -53.17
CA PHE A 109 22.18 -9.86 -51.97
C PHE A 109 21.22 -11.01 -52.23
N ALA A 110 21.14 -11.53 -53.46
CA ALA A 110 20.33 -12.71 -53.81
C ALA A 110 20.49 -13.87 -52.83
N LEU A 111 21.74 -14.29 -52.55
CA LEU A 111 22.03 -15.42 -51.67
C LEU A 111 21.79 -15.07 -50.17
N PRO A 112 22.33 -13.97 -49.62
CA PRO A 112 22.05 -13.58 -48.23
C PRO A 112 20.55 -13.40 -47.94
N VAL A 113 19.80 -12.77 -48.84
CA VAL A 113 18.34 -12.59 -48.69
C VAL A 113 17.63 -13.94 -48.70
N GLY A 114 18.02 -14.86 -49.59
CA GLY A 114 17.51 -16.23 -49.60
C GLY A 114 17.72 -16.93 -48.26
N LEU A 115 18.94 -16.89 -47.74
CA LEU A 115 19.27 -17.51 -46.44
C LEU A 115 18.51 -16.86 -45.27
N ALA A 116 18.39 -15.53 -45.26
CA ALA A 116 17.65 -14.80 -44.24
C ALA A 116 16.15 -15.15 -44.29
N ARG A 117 15.57 -15.21 -45.49
CA ARG A 117 14.16 -15.59 -45.69
C ARG A 117 13.90 -17.02 -45.20
N MET A 118 14.80 -17.96 -45.52
CA MET A 118 14.68 -19.34 -45.05
C MET A 118 14.78 -19.47 -43.53
N ALA A 119 15.65 -18.66 -42.90
CA ALA A 119 15.75 -18.61 -41.44
C ALA A 119 14.44 -18.11 -40.78
N ILE A 120 13.71 -17.20 -41.43
CA ILE A 120 12.40 -16.71 -40.95
C ILE A 120 11.31 -17.75 -41.19
N ASP A 121 11.22 -18.30 -42.40
CA ASP A 121 10.16 -19.23 -42.79
C ASP A 121 10.32 -20.63 -42.15
N GLY A 122 11.42 -20.87 -41.43
CA GLY A 122 11.67 -22.14 -40.74
C GLY A 122 11.86 -23.32 -41.69
N VAL A 123 12.16 -23.05 -42.97
CA VAL A 123 12.41 -24.10 -43.97
C VAL A 123 13.66 -24.86 -43.54
N LYS A 124 13.54 -26.18 -43.37
CA LYS A 124 14.69 -27.04 -43.04
C LYS A 124 15.68 -27.02 -44.20
N LEU A 125 16.74 -26.22 -44.11
CA LEU A 125 17.90 -26.42 -44.96
C LEU A 125 18.50 -27.81 -44.68
N ALA A 126 19.16 -28.37 -45.69
CA ALA A 126 20.18 -29.39 -45.48
C ALA A 126 21.30 -28.78 -44.63
N SER A 127 21.12 -28.82 -43.30
CA SER A 127 22.10 -28.35 -42.35
C SER A 127 23.31 -29.26 -42.43
N LEU A 128 24.41 -28.75 -42.99
CA LEU A 128 25.70 -29.45 -43.01
C LEU A 128 26.42 -29.41 -41.65
N ILE A 129 25.80 -28.80 -40.63
CA ILE A 129 26.32 -28.84 -39.25
C ILE A 129 26.13 -30.27 -38.72
N PRO A 130 27.22 -30.94 -38.30
CA PRO A 130 27.11 -32.25 -37.68
C PRO A 130 26.18 -32.24 -36.46
N PRO A 131 25.39 -33.30 -36.21
CA PRO A 131 24.45 -33.35 -35.10
C PRO A 131 25.14 -33.14 -33.74
N GLU A 132 26.37 -33.62 -33.59
CA GLU A 132 27.18 -33.47 -32.37
C GLU A 132 27.46 -31.99 -32.03
N GLU A 133 27.76 -31.17 -33.04
CA GLU A 133 27.97 -29.73 -32.83
C GLU A 133 26.67 -29.01 -32.50
N ARG A 134 25.56 -29.45 -33.09
CA ARG A 134 24.25 -28.87 -32.85
C ARG A 134 23.86 -29.04 -31.39
N GLU A 135 23.97 -30.25 -30.85
CA GLU A 135 23.70 -30.51 -29.44
C GLU A 135 24.62 -29.70 -28.52
N ARG A 136 25.90 -29.61 -28.86
CA ARG A 136 26.86 -28.81 -28.07
C ARG A 136 26.47 -27.33 -28.03
N ARG A 137 26.00 -26.77 -29.15
CA ARG A 137 25.53 -25.39 -29.23
C ARG A 137 24.22 -25.19 -28.46
N GLU A 138 23.29 -26.13 -28.56
CA GLU A 138 22.01 -26.09 -27.82
C GLU A 138 22.25 -26.18 -26.30
N ARG A 139 23.12 -27.09 -25.85
CA ARG A 139 23.52 -27.20 -24.42
C ARG A 139 24.18 -25.92 -23.93
N LYS A 140 25.11 -25.34 -24.69
CA LYS A 140 25.73 -24.05 -24.32
C LYS A 140 24.71 -22.93 -24.20
N ARG A 141 23.79 -22.81 -25.17
CA ARG A 141 22.70 -21.80 -25.12
C ARG A 141 21.78 -22.01 -23.92
N PHE A 142 21.44 -23.25 -23.63
CA PHE A 142 20.63 -23.59 -22.46
C PHE A 142 21.35 -23.22 -21.15
N LEU A 143 22.63 -23.60 -21.02
CA LEU A 143 23.45 -23.26 -19.86
C LEU A 143 23.61 -21.75 -19.69
N THR A 144 23.89 -20.99 -20.76
CA THR A 144 23.99 -19.53 -20.68
C THR A 144 22.67 -18.89 -20.22
N LYS A 145 21.54 -19.35 -20.75
CA LYS A 145 20.22 -18.89 -20.30
C LYS A 145 19.96 -19.26 -18.84
N ALA A 146 20.22 -20.51 -18.45
CA ALA A 146 20.03 -20.99 -17.08
C ALA A 146 20.87 -20.19 -16.07
N ILE A 147 22.14 -19.91 -16.38
CA ILE A 147 23.01 -19.09 -15.54
C ILE A 147 22.47 -17.66 -15.42
N SER A 148 21.98 -17.07 -16.52
CA SER A 148 21.39 -15.72 -16.47
C SER A 148 20.13 -15.64 -15.60
N TYR A 149 19.27 -16.65 -15.66
CA TYR A 149 18.09 -16.74 -14.80
C TYR A 149 18.49 -16.96 -13.33
N ALA A 150 19.44 -17.85 -13.06
CA ALA A 150 19.93 -18.09 -11.71
C ALA A 150 20.53 -16.81 -11.09
N ALA A 151 21.32 -16.05 -11.87
CA ALA A 151 21.87 -14.77 -11.43
C ALA A 151 20.78 -13.75 -11.10
N ALA A 152 19.71 -13.67 -11.91
CA ALA A 152 18.58 -12.78 -11.65
C ALA A 152 17.82 -13.16 -10.36
N VAL A 153 17.64 -14.46 -10.09
CA VAL A 153 17.00 -14.93 -8.85
C VAL A 153 17.85 -14.57 -7.62
N VAL A 154 19.16 -14.81 -7.68
CA VAL A 154 20.08 -14.45 -6.58
C VAL A 154 20.05 -12.95 -6.31
N LEU A 155 20.07 -12.13 -7.37
CA LEU A 155 19.98 -10.68 -7.25
C LEU A 155 18.63 -10.25 -6.63
N GLY A 156 17.53 -10.88 -7.03
CA GLY A 156 16.20 -10.62 -6.46
C GLY A 156 16.12 -10.96 -4.97
N ILE A 157 16.68 -12.10 -4.56
CA ILE A 157 16.75 -12.49 -3.14
C ILE A 157 17.61 -11.50 -2.35
N ALA A 158 18.75 -11.06 -2.89
CA ALA A 158 19.61 -10.09 -2.22
C ALA A 158 18.91 -8.72 -2.05
N LEU A 159 18.18 -8.26 -3.07
CA LEU A 159 17.39 -7.03 -2.99
C LEU A 159 16.24 -7.14 -1.99
N LEU A 160 15.53 -8.27 -1.95
CA LEU A 160 14.49 -8.51 -0.95
C LEU A 160 15.07 -8.56 0.47
N GLY A 161 16.20 -9.25 0.66
CA GLY A 161 16.87 -9.35 1.96
C GLY A 161 17.34 -7.99 2.48
N THR A 162 17.94 -7.17 1.62
CA THR A 162 18.35 -5.80 1.98
C THR A 162 17.16 -4.87 2.23
N GLY A 163 16.06 -5.04 1.51
CA GLY A 163 14.82 -4.29 1.77
C GLY A 163 14.22 -4.60 3.15
N LEU A 164 14.21 -5.88 3.56
CA LEU A 164 13.68 -6.30 4.86
C LEU A 164 14.52 -5.77 6.03
N THR A 165 15.85 -5.81 5.94
CA THR A 165 16.70 -5.32 7.05
C THR A 165 16.60 -3.81 7.24
N LEU A 166 16.40 -3.05 6.17
CA LEU A 166 16.14 -1.61 6.26
C LEU A 166 14.77 -1.31 6.88
N TRP A 167 13.77 -2.16 6.60
CA TRP A 167 12.42 -2.01 7.16
C TRP A 167 12.41 -2.26 8.66
N ASP A 168 13.06 -3.33 9.13
CA ASP A 168 13.16 -3.66 10.56
C ASP A 168 13.79 -2.50 11.34
N ASN A 169 14.90 -1.95 10.85
CA ASN A 169 15.56 -0.80 11.48
C ASN A 169 14.66 0.45 11.55
N HIS A 170 13.77 0.64 10.57
CA HIS A 170 12.82 1.76 10.57
C HIS A 170 11.66 1.56 11.55
N VAL A 171 11.18 0.31 11.66
CA VAL A 171 10.13 -0.09 12.61
C VAL A 171 10.63 0.04 14.04
N ASP A 172 11.85 -0.40 14.33
CA ASP A 172 12.46 -0.25 15.66
C ASP A 172 12.58 1.22 16.08
N GLY A 173 12.94 2.10 15.15
CA GLY A 173 12.97 3.55 15.37
C GLY A 173 11.60 4.13 15.71
N MET A 174 10.53 3.70 15.00
CA MET A 174 9.16 4.10 15.32
C MET A 174 8.67 3.56 16.66
N LEU A 175 8.98 2.30 17.00
CA LEU A 175 8.63 1.72 18.29
C LEU A 175 9.29 2.47 19.45
N ALA A 176 10.56 2.88 19.28
CA ALA A 176 11.25 3.68 20.29
C ALA A 176 10.58 5.05 20.49
N ASP A 177 10.16 5.72 19.42
CA ASP A 177 9.47 7.02 19.52
C ASP A 177 8.09 6.88 20.17
N ILE A 178 7.29 5.88 19.75
CA ILE A 178 5.98 5.58 20.35
C ILE A 178 6.11 5.28 21.84
N ASN A 179 7.10 4.48 22.25
CA ASN A 179 7.32 4.18 23.65
C ASN A 179 7.70 5.44 24.46
N SER A 180 8.47 6.34 23.86
CA SER A 180 8.81 7.63 24.47
C SER A 180 7.58 8.53 24.67
N GLN A 181 6.64 8.51 23.73
CA GLN A 181 5.38 9.24 23.82
C GLN A 181 4.44 8.64 24.87
N LEU A 182 4.37 7.31 24.97
CA LEU A 182 3.60 6.61 26.01
C LEU A 182 4.10 6.97 27.42
N LEU A 183 5.41 7.03 27.62
CA LEU A 183 6.01 7.43 28.90
C LEU A 183 5.64 8.88 29.26
N LYS A 184 5.64 9.80 28.29
CA LYS A 184 5.22 11.20 28.49
C LYS A 184 3.73 11.27 28.83
N MET A 185 2.87 10.57 28.10
CA MET A 185 1.43 10.55 28.35
C MET A 185 1.07 9.91 29.70
N GLN A 186 1.77 8.87 30.11
CA GLN A 186 1.57 8.24 31.41
C GLN A 186 1.90 9.21 32.55
N LYS A 187 2.96 10.02 32.40
CA LYS A 187 3.32 11.06 33.36
C LYS A 187 2.25 12.15 33.46
N THR A 188 1.70 12.62 32.33
CA THR A 188 0.61 13.60 32.29
C THR A 188 -0.71 13.03 32.85
N SER A 189 -1.00 11.76 32.60
CA SER A 189 -2.18 11.06 33.13
C SER A 189 -2.12 10.90 34.65
N GLN A 190 -0.94 10.55 35.20
CA GLN A 190 -0.75 10.50 36.65
C GLN A 190 -0.91 11.87 37.31
N GLN A 191 -0.40 12.94 36.69
CA GLN A 191 -0.59 14.31 37.17
C GLN A 191 -2.07 14.70 37.17
N SER A 192 -2.81 14.39 36.11
CA SER A 192 -4.24 14.68 35.99
C SER A 192 -5.08 13.94 37.03
N ARG A 193 -4.77 12.65 37.29
CA ARG A 193 -5.42 11.88 38.37
C ARG A 193 -5.21 12.51 39.74
N SER A 194 -4.01 13.01 40.03
CA SER A 194 -3.72 13.66 41.32
C SER A 194 -4.52 14.96 41.52
N MET A 195 -4.76 15.73 40.45
CA MET A 195 -5.59 16.94 40.51
C MET A 195 -7.07 16.61 40.71
N LEU A 196 -7.57 15.57 40.04
CA LEU A 196 -8.96 15.12 40.22
C LEU A 196 -9.21 14.63 41.65
N LEU A 197 -8.28 13.89 42.24
CA LEU A 197 -8.38 13.45 43.64
C LEU A 197 -8.38 14.63 44.62
N LYS A 198 -7.58 15.67 44.36
CA LYS A 198 -7.61 16.90 45.17
C LYS A 198 -8.96 17.62 45.07
N ASN A 199 -9.52 17.73 43.87
CA ASN A 199 -10.82 18.38 43.66
C ASN A 199 -11.97 17.57 44.29
N LEU A 200 -11.92 16.23 44.23
CA LEU A 200 -12.92 15.37 44.88
C LEU A 200 -12.86 15.46 46.41
N ALA A 201 -11.66 15.48 47.00
CA ALA A 201 -11.50 15.67 48.45
C ALA A 201 -12.03 17.04 48.92
N MET A 202 -11.87 18.07 48.09
CA MET A 202 -12.39 19.41 48.37
C MET A 202 -13.92 19.48 48.28
N LEU A 203 -14.55 18.75 47.36
CA LEU A 203 -16.01 18.63 47.27
C LEU A 203 -16.61 17.88 48.46
N ASP A 204 -15.91 16.89 49.02
CA ASP A 204 -16.41 16.13 50.18
C ASP A 204 -16.39 16.96 51.47
N LEU A 205 -15.53 17.98 51.55
CA LEU A 205 -15.51 18.96 52.65
C LEU A 205 -16.64 20.01 52.57
N MET A 206 -17.30 20.15 51.42
CA MET A 206 -18.37 21.13 51.18
C MET A 206 -19.79 20.56 51.28
N LYS A 207 -19.97 19.26 51.59
CA LYS A 207 -21.31 18.69 51.82
C LYS A 207 -21.86 19.13 53.19
N PRO A 208 -23.04 19.80 53.26
CA PRO A 208 -23.66 20.14 54.54
C PRO A 208 -24.09 18.86 55.25
N LYS A 209 -23.52 18.61 56.44
CA LYS A 209 -23.96 17.53 57.34
C LYS A 209 -25.12 18.04 58.18
N VAL A 210 -26.22 17.27 58.27
CA VAL A 210 -27.35 17.56 59.15
C VAL A 210 -26.82 17.82 60.56
N SER A 211 -27.14 18.98 61.13
CA SER A 211 -26.70 19.29 62.48
C SER A 211 -27.42 18.39 63.48
N PRO A 212 -26.74 17.86 64.51
CA PRO A 212 -27.39 17.17 65.64
C PRO A 212 -28.56 17.96 66.25
N LEU A 213 -28.51 19.28 66.14
CA LEU A 213 -29.53 20.21 66.63
C LEU A 213 -30.82 20.16 65.79
N ASP A 214 -30.73 19.90 64.48
CA ASP A 214 -31.90 19.82 63.59
C ASP A 214 -32.70 18.55 63.86
N VAL A 215 -32.00 17.43 64.10
CA VAL A 215 -32.61 16.16 64.51
C VAL A 215 -33.34 16.30 65.84
N LEU A 216 -32.72 17.00 66.81
CA LEU A 216 -33.32 17.22 68.13
C LEU A 216 -34.53 18.17 68.05
N ARG A 217 -34.48 19.18 67.19
CA ARG A 217 -35.61 20.09 66.92
C ARG A 217 -36.82 19.32 66.39
N GLU A 218 -36.63 18.47 65.38
CA GLU A 218 -37.73 17.71 64.77
C GLU A 218 -38.35 16.72 65.75
N LEU A 219 -37.54 16.02 66.54
CA LEU A 219 -38.05 15.13 67.59
C LEU A 219 -38.84 15.89 68.66
N SER A 220 -38.42 17.11 69.00
CA SER A 220 -39.16 17.94 69.95
C SER A 220 -40.50 18.45 69.37
N LEU A 221 -40.59 18.66 68.05
CA LEU A 221 -41.85 19.06 67.40
C LEU A 221 -42.83 17.89 67.28
N MET A 222 -42.33 16.67 67.05
CA MET A 222 -43.16 15.47 66.95
C MET A 222 -43.83 15.06 68.28
N PHE A 223 -43.25 15.44 69.42
CA PHE A 223 -43.72 15.06 70.76
C PHE A 223 -43.87 16.28 71.69
N PRO A 224 -44.92 17.10 71.50
CA PRO A 224 -45.13 18.30 72.31
C PRO A 224 -45.50 17.99 73.78
N ASP A 225 -46.09 16.82 74.04
CA ASP A 225 -46.58 16.43 75.37
C ASP A 225 -45.50 15.69 76.19
N ARG A 226 -44.67 16.47 76.88
CA ARG A 226 -43.52 16.00 77.69
C ARG A 226 -43.91 15.21 78.94
N THR A 227 -45.20 15.18 79.29
CA THR A 227 -45.68 14.46 80.48
C THR A 227 -45.85 12.97 80.23
N LYS A 228 -45.98 12.56 78.95
CA LYS A 228 -46.18 11.16 78.54
C LYS A 228 -44.89 10.50 78.05
N ILE A 229 -43.99 11.28 77.45
CA ILE A 229 -42.75 10.83 76.81
C ILE A 229 -41.64 11.85 77.10
N ALA A 230 -40.55 11.40 77.71
CA ALA A 230 -39.36 12.21 77.99
C ALA A 230 -38.12 11.61 77.33
N PHE A 231 -37.37 12.43 76.59
CA PHE A 231 -36.10 12.05 75.98
C PHE A 231 -34.95 12.32 76.96
N THR A 232 -34.16 11.30 77.30
CA THR A 232 -33.11 11.42 78.32
C THR A 232 -31.70 11.43 77.77
N ASN A 233 -31.45 10.76 76.65
CA ASN A 233 -30.13 10.71 76.03
C ASN A 233 -30.27 10.62 74.51
N LEU A 234 -29.44 11.37 73.79
CA LEU A 234 -29.32 11.37 72.33
C LEU A 234 -27.85 11.16 71.96
N GLN A 235 -27.56 10.10 71.21
CA GLN A 235 -26.24 9.81 70.69
C GLN A 235 -26.28 9.67 69.17
N ILE A 236 -25.38 10.37 68.47
CA ILE A 236 -25.24 10.31 67.01
C ILE A 236 -23.84 9.81 66.67
N ASP A 237 -23.77 8.70 65.94
CA ASP A 237 -22.51 8.10 65.50
C ASP A 237 -22.01 8.73 64.18
N LYS A 238 -20.71 8.61 63.88
CA LYS A 238 -20.06 9.12 62.66
C LYS A 238 -20.69 8.58 61.36
N ASN A 239 -21.43 7.47 61.47
CA ASN A 239 -22.14 6.80 60.39
C ASN A 239 -23.61 7.23 60.25
N GLY A 240 -24.07 8.27 60.98
CA GLY A 240 -25.44 8.80 60.87
C GLY A 240 -26.52 7.99 61.59
N LYS A 241 -26.12 7.05 62.46
CA LYS A 241 -27.03 6.30 63.33
C LYS A 241 -27.32 7.10 64.60
N VAL A 242 -28.60 7.29 64.90
CA VAL A 242 -29.10 8.02 66.06
C VAL A 242 -29.69 7.02 67.06
N THR A 243 -29.25 7.12 68.32
CA THR A 243 -29.77 6.30 69.42
C THR A 243 -30.35 7.22 70.48
N ILE A 244 -31.61 6.97 70.85
CA ILE A 244 -32.35 7.76 71.83
C ILE A 244 -32.82 6.90 72.97
N SER A 245 -32.66 7.39 74.19
CA SER A 245 -33.31 6.82 75.38
C SER A 245 -34.59 7.58 75.69
N VAL A 246 -35.69 6.84 75.82
CA VAL A 246 -37.04 7.36 76.03
C VAL A 246 -37.58 6.82 77.35
N GLU A 247 -38.09 7.70 78.20
CA GLU A 247 -38.87 7.37 79.40
C GLU A 247 -40.35 7.66 79.11
N ALA A 248 -41.24 6.71 79.44
CA ALA A 248 -42.68 6.86 79.19
C ALA A 248 -43.55 6.30 80.33
N SER A 249 -44.76 6.85 80.47
CA SER A 249 -45.70 6.49 81.53
C SER A 249 -46.50 5.20 81.26
N SER A 250 -46.53 4.70 80.03
CA SER A 250 -47.22 3.44 79.68
C SER A 250 -46.61 2.76 78.45
N HIS A 251 -46.87 1.45 78.29
CA HIS A 251 -46.47 0.68 77.10
C HIS A 251 -47.14 1.20 75.81
N ASP A 252 -48.35 1.74 75.92
CA ASP A 252 -49.08 2.32 74.78
C ASP A 252 -48.41 3.61 74.28
N ALA A 253 -47.91 4.45 75.20
CA ALA A 253 -47.20 5.68 74.85
C ALA A 253 -45.89 5.40 74.08
N ILE A 254 -45.18 4.33 74.45
CA ILE A 254 -43.96 3.89 73.74
C ILE A 254 -44.31 3.40 72.33
N SER A 255 -45.36 2.59 72.21
CA SER A 255 -45.77 2.02 70.92
C SER A 255 -46.28 3.11 69.96
N GLU A 256 -46.99 4.12 70.48
CA GLU A 256 -47.40 5.28 69.71
C GLU A 256 -46.19 6.12 69.26
N ALA A 257 -45.18 6.28 70.12
CA ALA A 257 -43.95 7.00 69.78
C ALA A 257 -43.17 6.31 68.66
N ILE A 258 -43.00 5.00 68.74
CA ILE A 258 -42.32 4.21 67.70
C ILE A 258 -43.08 4.31 66.37
N ARG A 259 -44.41 4.18 66.38
CA ARG A 259 -45.22 4.32 65.16
C ARG A 259 -45.15 5.72 64.54
N LYS A 260 -45.02 6.78 65.35
CA LYS A 260 -44.86 8.15 64.83
C LYS A 260 -43.47 8.36 64.22
N ILE A 261 -42.43 7.81 64.82
CA ILE A 261 -41.05 7.87 64.31
C ILE A 261 -40.92 7.06 63.01
N ASP A 262 -41.49 5.86 62.97
CA ASP A 262 -41.46 4.96 61.79
C ASP A 262 -42.25 5.50 60.59
N ARG A 263 -43.25 6.35 60.84
CA ARG A 263 -44.00 7.05 59.79
C ARG A 263 -43.32 8.33 59.28
N SER A 264 -42.26 8.79 59.94
CA SER A 264 -41.57 10.01 59.53
C SER A 264 -40.67 9.73 58.32
N LEU A 265 -40.75 10.59 57.31
CA LEU A 265 -39.88 10.53 56.13
C LEU A 265 -38.41 10.91 56.44
N LEU A 266 -38.13 11.38 57.65
CA LEU A 266 -36.80 11.79 58.09
C LEU A 266 -35.97 10.64 58.67
N PHE A 267 -36.60 9.53 59.09
CA PHE A 267 -35.96 8.44 59.81
C PHE A 267 -36.22 7.09 59.14
N GLU A 268 -35.18 6.26 59.03
CA GLU A 268 -35.23 4.91 58.46
C GLU A 268 -34.65 3.89 59.47
N ASP A 269 -34.94 2.61 59.31
CA ASP A 269 -34.40 1.52 60.15
C ASP A 269 -34.69 1.69 61.67
N VAL A 270 -35.93 2.01 62.05
CA VAL A 270 -36.32 2.15 63.47
C VAL A 270 -36.28 0.78 64.16
N LYS A 271 -35.41 0.64 65.16
CA LYS A 271 -35.24 -0.57 65.97
C LYS A 271 -35.50 -0.27 67.44
N GLN A 272 -36.32 -1.10 68.06
CA GLN A 272 -36.61 -1.05 69.48
C GLN A 272 -35.65 -1.96 70.26
N GLY A 273 -35.04 -1.42 71.33
CA GLY A 273 -34.29 -2.16 72.33
C GLY A 273 -35.18 -2.75 73.43
N GLN A 274 -34.58 -3.46 74.40
CA GLN A 274 -35.32 -4.06 75.51
C GLN A 274 -36.01 -2.99 76.37
N ILE A 275 -37.27 -3.25 76.76
CA ILE A 275 -38.03 -2.39 77.66
C ILE A 275 -37.67 -2.76 79.10
N ALA A 276 -37.16 -1.80 79.86
CA ALA A 276 -36.87 -1.97 81.27
C ALA A 276 -37.84 -1.13 82.11
N SER A 277 -38.44 -1.72 83.14
CA SER A 277 -39.23 -0.97 84.13
C SER A 277 -38.29 -0.46 85.22
N VAL A 278 -38.20 0.85 85.37
CA VAL A 278 -37.33 1.50 86.36
C VAL A 278 -38.22 2.31 87.30
N GLU A 279 -38.07 2.11 88.61
CA GLU A 279 -38.84 2.84 89.62
C GLU A 279 -38.19 4.20 89.89
N LYS A 280 -38.91 5.28 89.60
CA LYS A 280 -38.42 6.66 89.76
C LYS A 280 -39.50 7.48 90.45
N ASN A 281 -39.19 8.05 91.62
CA ASN A 281 -40.14 8.79 92.48
C ASN A 281 -41.41 7.99 92.88
N LYS A 282 -41.25 6.73 93.32
CA LYS A 282 -42.34 5.84 93.79
C LYS A 282 -43.44 5.55 92.74
N ARG A 283 -43.12 5.68 91.45
CA ARG A 283 -43.98 5.28 90.33
C ARG A 283 -43.15 4.46 89.33
N PRO A 284 -43.69 3.36 88.76
CA PRO A 284 -43.00 2.62 87.72
C PRO A 284 -42.99 3.44 86.42
N ILE A 285 -41.81 3.67 85.85
CA ILE A 285 -41.62 4.34 84.57
C ILE A 285 -40.91 3.34 83.63
N LEU A 286 -41.34 3.30 82.37
CA LEU A 286 -40.77 2.40 81.38
C LEU A 286 -39.67 3.14 80.61
N GLN A 287 -38.49 2.53 80.54
CA GLN A 287 -37.36 3.06 79.77
C GLN A 287 -37.08 2.15 78.57
N VAL A 288 -36.94 2.78 77.40
CA VAL A 288 -36.66 2.08 76.12
C VAL A 288 -35.59 2.82 75.35
N GLN A 289 -34.69 2.06 74.71
CA GLN A 289 -33.78 2.60 73.72
C GLN A 289 -34.36 2.41 72.32
N ILE A 290 -34.41 3.48 71.54
CA ILE A 290 -34.84 3.47 70.14
C ILE A 290 -33.63 3.87 69.29
N SER A 291 -33.28 3.04 68.33
CA SER A 291 -32.21 3.32 67.35
C SER A 291 -32.82 3.54 65.98
N PHE A 292 -32.38 4.55 65.23
CA PHE A 292 -32.80 4.79 63.85
C PHE A 292 -31.66 5.45 63.05
N LYS A 293 -31.76 5.45 61.73
CA LYS A 293 -30.85 6.15 60.81
C LYS A 293 -31.54 7.38 60.23
N ILE A 294 -30.77 8.43 60.00
CA ILE A 294 -31.27 9.61 59.28
C ILE A 294 -31.38 9.25 57.80
N SER A 295 -32.56 9.45 57.19
CA SER A 295 -32.76 9.19 55.77
C SER A 295 -31.84 10.09 54.93
N PRO A 296 -31.25 9.61 53.81
CA PRO A 296 -30.47 10.45 52.90
C PRO A 296 -31.26 11.62 52.30
N LYS A 297 -32.61 11.58 52.36
CA LYS A 297 -33.49 12.70 51.94
C LYS A 297 -33.75 13.73 53.04
N ALA A 298 -33.28 13.50 54.27
CA ALA A 298 -33.51 14.40 55.39
C ALA A 298 -32.89 15.79 55.16
N ASN A 299 -31.76 15.87 54.44
CA ASN A 299 -31.10 17.15 54.12
C ASN A 299 -32.02 18.07 53.30
N GLU A 300 -32.77 17.52 52.34
CA GLU A 300 -33.66 18.29 51.47
C GLU A 300 -34.92 18.74 52.23
N ILE A 301 -35.42 17.91 53.15
CA ILE A 301 -36.64 18.20 53.93
C ILE A 301 -36.36 19.24 55.03
N ILE A 302 -35.23 19.13 55.72
CA ILE A 302 -34.83 20.07 56.79
C ILE A 302 -34.41 21.43 56.20
N ALA A 303 -33.70 21.42 55.06
CA ALA A 303 -33.39 22.66 54.34
C ALA A 303 -34.66 23.35 53.82
N GLY A 304 -35.68 22.58 53.44
CA GLY A 304 -37.00 23.09 53.04
C GLY A 304 -37.85 23.66 54.19
N SER A 305 -37.72 23.13 55.42
CA SER A 305 -38.48 23.61 56.59
C SER A 305 -37.85 24.82 57.29
N SER A 306 -36.53 25.05 57.13
CA SER A 306 -35.86 26.25 57.65
C SER A 306 -36.14 27.52 56.83
N GLY A 307 -36.79 27.43 55.66
CA GLY A 307 -37.13 28.58 54.81
C GLY A 307 -38.47 29.26 55.13
N ALA A 308 -39.25 28.76 56.11
CA ALA A 308 -40.61 29.26 56.40
C ALA A 308 -40.71 30.15 57.66
N GLY A 309 -39.59 30.65 58.19
CA GLY A 309 -39.54 31.39 59.46
C GLY A 309 -38.73 32.69 59.49
N GLU A 310 -38.22 33.17 58.35
CA GLU A 310 -37.54 34.47 58.25
C GLU A 310 -38.11 35.28 57.08
N SER A 311 -39.31 35.81 57.30
CA SER A 311 -39.83 36.95 56.55
C SER A 311 -40.60 37.82 57.52
N GLN A 312 -39.86 38.64 58.25
CA GLN A 312 -40.21 39.93 58.85
C GLN A 312 -39.18 40.20 59.95
N VAL A 313 -38.12 40.96 59.63
CA VAL A 313 -37.55 42.08 60.41
C VAL A 313 -36.31 42.55 59.62
N ALA A 314 -36.47 43.55 58.76
CA ALA A 314 -35.44 44.53 58.39
C ALA A 314 -36.04 45.60 57.46
N GLU A 315 -37.05 46.32 57.93
CA GLU A 315 -37.41 47.63 57.36
C GLU A 315 -37.80 48.55 58.53
N ALA A 316 -36.80 49.12 59.20
CA ALA A 316 -36.92 50.27 60.10
C ALA A 316 -35.54 50.91 60.39
N GLY A 317 -35.38 52.18 60.02
CA GLY A 317 -34.24 53.07 60.33
C GLY A 317 -33.20 53.11 59.19
N ARG A 318 -33.15 54.10 58.29
CA ARG A 318 -32.86 55.54 58.52
C ARG A 318 -31.75 55.77 59.54
#